data_AF-A0A8J6JHN0-F1
#
_entry.id   AF-A0A8J6JHN0-F1
#
_cell.length_a   1.000
_cell.length_b   1.000
_cell.length_c   1.000
_cell.angle_alpha   90.00
_cell.angle_beta   90.00
_cell.angle_gamma   90.00
#
_symmetry.space_group_name_H-M   'P 1'
#
loop_
_entity.id
_entity.type
_entity.pdbx_description
1 polymer ?
#
loop_
_entity_poly.entity_id
_entity_poly.type
_entity_poly.pdbx_seq_one_letter_code
_entity_poly.pdbx_strand_id
1 'polypeptide(L)' 'MAVSHLGHAEWLTPCLTDSLALFVDVMGMTESGGAGDSVLLRGWDDDEVFRLQLEMMPARPSPSGPSPAMLSRR' A
#
# COMPACT_ATOMS: atom_id res chain seq x y z
N MET A 1 13.77 -0.01 -29.53
CA MET A 1 13.73 0.61 -28.19
C MET A 1 14.00 -0.49 -27.17
N ALA A 2 15.03 -0.33 -26.33
CA ALA A 2 15.32 -1.26 -25.24
C ALA A 2 14.83 -0.66 -23.92
N VAL A 3 14.31 -1.49 -23.03
CA VAL A 3 13.88 -1.09 -21.68
C VAL A 3 15.10 -1.13 -20.74
N SER A 4 15.31 -0.06 -19.97
CA SER A 4 16.45 0.06 -19.04
C SER A 4 16.16 -0.52 -17.66
N HIS A 5 15.07 -0.08 -17.01
CA HIS A 5 14.63 -0.55 -15.69
C HIS A 5 13.17 -0.16 -15.43
N LEU A 6 12.60 -0.64 -14.32
CA LEU A 6 11.29 -0.23 -13.83
C LEU A 6 11.42 1.11 -13.07
N GLY A 7 10.76 2.17 -13.55
CA GLY A 7 10.92 3.51 -12.97
C GLY A 7 10.10 3.80 -11.71
N HIS A 8 8.87 3.28 -11.62
CA HIS A 8 8.02 3.41 -10.43
C HIS A 8 6.89 2.37 -10.43
N ALA A 9 6.25 2.18 -9.28
CA ALA A 9 5.06 1.36 -9.15
C ALA A 9 4.02 2.05 -8.27
N GLU A 10 2.74 1.77 -8.54
CA GLU A 10 1.63 2.23 -7.71
C GLU A 10 0.97 1.03 -7.03
N TRP A 11 0.64 1.20 -5.76
CA TRP A 11 0.05 0.18 -4.93
C TRP A 11 -1.25 0.68 -4.31
N LEU A 12 -2.37 0.17 -4.83
CA LEU A 12 -3.70 0.47 -4.32
C LEU A 12 -3.97 -0.41 -3.08
N THR A 13 -4.37 0.22 -1.97
CA THR A 13 -4.63 -0.49 -0.71
C THR A 13 -5.90 0.01 -0.03
N PRO A 14 -6.72 -0.87 0.58
CA PRO A 14 -7.87 -0.45 1.37
C PRO A 14 -7.51 0.00 2.78
N CYS A 15 -6.26 -0.20 3.20
CA CYS A 15 -5.76 0.08 4.55
C CYS A 15 -4.41 0.78 4.42
N LEU A 16 -4.44 2.09 4.11
CA LEU A 16 -3.25 2.88 3.85
C LEU A 16 -2.25 2.83 5.01
N THR A 17 -2.73 3.01 6.24
CA THR A 17 -1.88 2.99 7.45
C THR A 17 -1.16 1.67 7.66
N ASP A 18 -1.87 0.54 7.57
CA ASP A 18 -1.27 -0.79 7.78
C ASP A 18 -0.29 -1.14 6.66
N SER A 19 -0.59 -0.72 5.44
CA SER A 19 0.30 -0.92 4.30
C SER A 19 1.55 -0.06 4.45
N LEU A 20 1.40 1.20 4.85
CA LEU A 20 2.53 2.11 5.08
C LEU A 20 3.48 1.54 6.14
N ALA A 21 2.95 1.02 7.25
CA ALA A 21 3.75 0.37 8.29
C ALA A 21 4.55 -0.83 7.74
N LEU A 22 3.96 -1.64 6.86
CA LEU A 22 4.71 -2.71 6.18
C LEU A 22 5.89 -2.15 5.37
N PHE A 23 5.67 -1.10 4.57
CA PHE A 23 6.74 -0.58 3.71
C PHE A 23 7.83 0.16 4.49
N VAL A 24 7.48 0.92 5.54
CA VAL A 24 8.42 1.71 6.34
C VAL A 24 9.09 0.84 7.41
N ASP A 25 8.29 0.17 8.25
CA ASP A 25 8.81 -0.50 9.46
C ASP A 25 9.43 -1.86 9.14
N VAL A 26 8.91 -2.56 8.13
CA VAL A 26 9.40 -3.90 7.78
C VAL A 26 10.37 -3.85 6.60
N MET A 27 10.05 -3.10 5.54
CA MET A 27 10.90 -3.03 4.35
C MET A 27 11.89 -1.86 4.36
N GLY A 28 11.84 -0.99 5.38
CA GLY A 28 12.83 0.06 5.57
C GLY A 28 12.78 1.19 4.54
N MET A 29 11.63 1.37 3.87
CA MET A 29 11.44 2.48 2.93
C MET A 29 11.25 3.81 3.68
N THR A 30 11.59 4.91 3.02
CA THR A 30 11.44 6.26 3.59
C THR A 30 10.32 7.02 2.91
N GLU A 31 9.45 7.64 3.71
CA GLU A 31 8.44 8.56 3.20
C GLU A 31 9.09 9.82 2.62
N SER A 32 8.79 10.11 1.36
CA SER A 32 9.31 11.27 0.62
C SER A 32 8.27 12.38 0.42
N GLY A 33 7.01 12.12 0.76
CA GLY A 33 5.90 13.06 0.67
C GLY A 33 4.56 12.34 0.50
N GLY A 34 3.47 13.10 0.47
CA GLY A 34 2.13 12.57 0.26
C GLY A 34 1.20 13.62 -0.33
N ALA A 35 0.12 13.17 -0.97
CA ALA A 35 -0.92 14.02 -1.52
C ALA A 35 -2.29 13.32 -1.42
N GLY A 36 -3.22 13.95 -0.69
CA GLY A 36 -4.57 13.41 -0.50
C GLY A 36 -4.52 12.04 0.18
N ASP A 37 -5.01 11.04 -0.53
CA ASP A 37 -5.10 9.65 -0.08
C ASP A 37 -3.90 8.80 -0.48
N SER A 38 -2.80 9.45 -0.89
CA SER A 38 -1.61 8.78 -1.40
C SER A 38 -0.31 9.16 -0.68
N VAL A 39 0.59 8.18 -0.51
CA VAL A 39 1.89 8.34 0.14
C VAL A 39 3.00 7.89 -0.81
N LEU A 40 4.04 8.71 -0.97
CA LEU A 40 5.21 8.44 -1.80
C LEU A 40 6.35 7.91 -0.94
N LEU A 41 6.86 6.74 -1.32
CA LEU A 41 7.96 6.05 -0.64
C LEU A 41 9.17 5.92 -1.56
N ARG A 42 10.35 5.96 -0.95
CA ARG A 42 11.66 5.76 -1.59
C ARG A 42 12.43 4.61 -0.93
N GLY A 43 13.11 3.81 -1.74
CA GLY A 43 14.02 2.77 -1.27
C GLY A 43 15.35 3.32 -0.73
N TRP A 44 16.14 2.44 -0.11
CA TRP A 44 17.50 2.76 0.33
C TRP A 44 18.47 2.53 -0.84
N ASP A 45 19.36 3.50 -1.10
CA ASP A 45 20.39 3.48 -2.18
C ASP A 45 19.89 3.85 -3.60
N ASP A 46 18.75 4.52 -3.70
CA ASP A 46 18.20 4.99 -4.99
C ASP A 46 18.77 6.35 -5.43
N ASP A 47 19.75 6.33 -6.36
CA ASP A 47 20.25 7.51 -7.10
C ASP A 47 19.21 8.07 -8.08
N GLU A 48 18.36 7.18 -8.63
CA GLU A 48 17.14 7.54 -9.35
C GLU A 48 15.96 7.35 -8.42
N VAL A 49 15.10 8.36 -8.29
CA VAL A 49 13.95 8.35 -7.37
C VAL A 49 13.02 7.17 -7.68
N PHE A 50 13.25 5.99 -7.11
CA PHE A 50 12.23 4.94 -7.06
C PHE A 50 11.06 5.51 -6.25
N ARG A 51 9.90 5.55 -6.91
CA ARG A 51 8.64 6.02 -6.33
C ARG A 51 7.75 4.80 -6.19
N LEU A 52 7.45 4.43 -4.96
CA LEU A 52 6.25 3.65 -4.70
C LEU A 52 5.18 4.61 -4.22
N GLN A 53 4.09 4.71 -4.98
CA GLN A 53 2.91 5.46 -4.54
C GLN A 53 1.91 4.49 -3.93
N LEU A 54 1.62 4.63 -2.65
CA LEU A 54 0.47 4.00 -2.02
C LEU A 54 -0.74 4.89 -2.22
N GLU A 55 -1.90 4.33 -2.55
CA GLU A 55 -3.15 5.09 -2.66
C GLU A 55 -4.31 4.33 -2.00
N MET A 56 -5.12 5.05 -1.22
CA MET A 56 -6.32 4.50 -0.61
C MET A 56 -7.32 4.12 -1.71
N MET A 57 -7.77 2.87 -1.70
CA MET A 57 -8.99 2.47 -2.40
C MET A 57 -10.07 2.11 -1.38
N PRO A 58 -11.35 2.44 -1.61
CA PRO A 58 -12.41 2.01 -0.71
C PRO A 58 -12.47 0.49 -0.62
N ALA A 59 -12.64 -0.04 0.60
CA ALA A 59 -12.79 -1.46 0.82
C ALA A 59 -13.92 -2.01 -0.05
N ARG A 60 -13.64 -3.06 -0.83
CA ARG A 60 -14.69 -3.74 -1.59
C ARG A 60 -15.72 -4.27 -0.58
N PRO A 61 -17.02 -4.00 -0.76
CA PRO A 61 -18.02 -4.60 0.11
C PRO A 61 -17.89 -6.12 0.00
N SER A 62 -17.75 -6.77 1.16
CA SER A 62 -17.67 -8.23 1.24
C SER A 62 -18.82 -8.83 0.44
N PRO A 63 -18.57 -9.79 -0.48
CA PRO A 63 -19.64 -10.54 -1.10
C PRO A 63 -20.28 -11.42 -0.02
N SER A 64 -21.27 -10.87 0.68
CA SER A 64 -22.18 -11.50 1.66
C SER A 64 -21.83 -12.93 2.12
N GLY A 65 -21.27 -13.05 3.32
CA GLY A 65 -21.30 -14.28 4.13
C GLY A 65 -21.83 -13.91 5.53
N PRO A 66 -22.61 -14.78 6.21
CA PRO A 66 -23.28 -14.40 7.45
C PRO A 66 -22.28 -14.07 8.56
N SER A 67 -22.60 -13.03 9.32
CA SER A 67 -21.83 -12.57 10.48
C SER A 67 -21.60 -13.71 11.48
N PRO A 68 -20.38 -13.87 12.06
CA PRO A 68 -20.06 -14.93 13.02
C PRO A 68 -20.85 -14.85 14.34
N ALA A 69 -21.71 -13.85 14.52
CA ALA A 69 -22.61 -13.70 15.66
C ALA A 69 -23.70 -14.80 15.79
N MET A 70 -23.84 -15.72 14.83
CA MET A 70 -24.83 -16.81 14.90
C MET A 70 -24.29 -18.14 15.46
N LEU A 71 -22.99 -18.27 15.78
CA LEU A 71 -22.39 -19.53 16.22
C LEU A 71 -22.07 -19.62 17.73
N SER A 72 -22.77 -18.88 18.58
CA SER A 72 -22.69 -19.10 20.04
C SER A 72 -24.07 -18.98 20.71
N ARG A 73 -24.94 -19.92 20.34
CA ARG A 73 -25.98 -20.43 21.24
C ARG A 73 -25.92 -21.94 21.17
N ARG A 74 -25.14 -22.54 22.06
CA ARG A 74 -25.32 -23.88 22.64
C ARG A 74 -24.35 -24.05 23.79
#